data_AF-A0A5C6HI09-F1
#
_entry.id   AF-A0A5C6HI09-F1
#
_cell.length_a   1.000
_cell.length_b   1.000
_cell.length_c   1.000
_cell.angle_alpha   90.00
_cell.angle_beta   90.00
_cell.angle_gamma   90.00
#
_symmetry.space_group_name_H-M   'P 1'
#
loop_
_entity.id
_entity.type
_entity.pdbx_description
1 polymer ?
#
loop_
_entity_poly.entity_id
_entity_poly.type
_entity_poly.pdbx_seq_one_letter_code
_entity_poly.pdbx_strand_id
1 'polypeptide(L)'
;MPIIGKILLFEVSTTDKGNETKLYKVAISKGKASFVQKEYTGTNSLEKWKYSLAFLFITGNQVVTKPYTHDDLSIKRILENKDLYCDITTTNEESRQTISFVRREIPDELLGQLKKNQIPLITLFIGKKDNYSIKERIELFWKKEMGFRIVRKSPEKFNMLCKSLYHRLQLPVLIMFFLLLLGNYFVNSHFRQENAAMNTSINIKQKSDNIRQKEDEKFSRLLKLYRQAPDYSLASVADRIASYVPQNLTLTTLSIFPLVSGSNHSNRRKKDVELVNKVIIIKGWSDIPGSITLFTQFLSKDNMFDKVEVISLSRRKDENLFDFELQLTLSKK
;
A
#
# COMPACT_ATOMS: atom_id res chain seq x y z
N MET A 1 3.06 -31.21 22.37
CA MET A 1 4.23 -31.31 21.46
C MET A 1 3.71 -31.45 20.05
N PRO A 2 4.30 -30.77 19.06
CA PRO A 2 3.66 -30.64 17.75
C PRO A 2 3.55 -32.02 17.11
N ILE A 3 2.46 -32.18 16.38
CA ILE A 3 2.13 -33.36 15.60
C ILE A 3 3.24 -33.52 14.57
N ILE A 4 4.26 -34.32 14.89
CA ILE A 4 5.20 -34.82 13.89
C ILE A 4 4.39 -35.83 13.09
N GLY A 5 3.63 -35.30 12.13
CA GLY A 5 2.68 -36.08 11.37
C GLY A 5 3.42 -37.11 10.52
N LYS A 6 2.94 -38.36 10.53
CA LYS A 6 3.34 -39.47 9.64
C LYS A 6 4.86 -39.63 9.49
N ILE A 7 5.45 -40.36 10.43
CA ILE A 7 6.82 -40.88 10.37
C ILE A 7 6.77 -42.22 9.62
N LEU A 8 7.80 -42.56 8.87
CA LEU A 8 7.95 -43.87 8.24
C LEU A 8 8.69 -44.83 9.16
N LEU A 9 8.31 -46.10 9.15
CA LEU A 9 9.04 -47.18 9.79
C LEU A 9 9.30 -48.25 8.75
N PHE A 10 10.58 -48.55 8.52
CA PHE A 10 11.00 -49.67 7.68
C PHE A 10 11.34 -50.84 8.60
N GLU A 11 10.61 -51.94 8.49
CA GLU A 11 10.94 -53.22 9.15
C GLU A 11 11.62 -54.11 8.13
N VAL A 12 12.91 -54.38 8.32
CA VAL A 12 13.70 -55.29 7.49
C VAL A 12 13.78 -56.63 8.23
N SER A 13 13.17 -57.65 7.66
CA SER A 13 13.26 -59.04 8.13
C SER A 13 14.32 -59.76 7.29
N THR A 14 15.45 -60.06 7.90
CA THR A 14 16.56 -60.80 7.29
C THR A 14 16.27 -62.29 7.31
N THR A 15 16.23 -62.93 6.14
CA THR A 15 16.10 -64.38 6.01
C THR A 15 17.30 -64.94 5.26
N ASP A 16 17.49 -66.26 5.30
CA ASP A 16 18.62 -66.92 4.62
C ASP A 16 18.48 -66.87 3.07
N LYS A 17 17.29 -66.49 2.56
CA LYS A 17 16.97 -66.41 1.12
C LYS A 17 16.87 -64.97 0.59
N GLY A 18 17.04 -63.95 1.45
CA GLY A 18 16.92 -62.54 1.09
C GLY A 18 16.28 -61.68 2.19
N ASN A 19 16.28 -60.37 1.98
CA ASN A 19 15.74 -59.39 2.93
C ASN A 19 14.32 -58.97 2.51
N GLU A 20 13.33 -59.18 3.39
CA GLU A 20 11.98 -58.65 3.20
C GLU A 20 11.85 -57.30 3.90
N THR A 21 11.40 -56.27 3.20
CA THR A 21 11.21 -54.92 3.78
C THR A 21 9.74 -54.54 3.82
N LYS A 22 9.22 -54.25 5.02
CA LYS A 22 7.85 -53.75 5.24
C LYS A 22 7.87 -52.28 5.62
N LEU A 23 6.89 -51.51 5.15
CA LEU A 23 6.77 -50.08 5.42
C LEU A 23 5.52 -49.77 6.24
N TYR A 24 5.73 -49.17 7.40
CA TYR A 24 4.64 -48.71 8.26
C TYR A 24 4.60 -47.19 8.29
N LYS A 25 3.41 -46.63 8.27
CA LYS A 25 3.20 -45.22 8.65
C LYS A 25 2.92 -45.17 10.13
N VAL A 26 3.78 -44.47 10.84
CA VAL A 26 3.69 -44.27 12.28
C VAL A 26 3.22 -42.86 12.56
N ALA A 27 2.10 -42.72 13.25
CA ALA A 27 1.69 -41.44 13.81
C ALA A 27 1.92 -41.49 15.33
N ILE A 28 2.66 -40.51 15.85
CA ILE A 28 2.92 -40.40 17.28
C ILE A 28 2.15 -39.21 17.82
N SER A 29 1.21 -39.48 18.72
CA SER A 29 0.41 -38.46 19.40
C SER A 29 0.46 -38.70 20.89
N LYS A 30 0.82 -37.65 21.66
CA LYS A 30 0.93 -37.70 23.12
C LYS A 30 1.76 -38.91 23.64
N GLY A 31 2.80 -39.30 22.91
CA GLY A 31 3.70 -40.40 23.28
C GLY A 31 3.15 -41.82 23.06
N LYS A 32 2.01 -41.96 22.36
CA LYS A 32 1.49 -43.24 21.87
C LYS A 32 1.70 -43.34 20.36
N ALA A 33 2.13 -44.50 19.89
CA ALA A 33 2.36 -44.78 18.47
C ALA A 33 1.17 -45.56 17.87
N SER A 34 0.64 -45.08 16.75
CA SER A 34 -0.31 -45.81 15.93
C SER A 34 0.33 -46.18 14.59
N PHE A 35 0.08 -47.41 14.14
CA PHE A 35 0.66 -47.98 12.94
C PHE A 35 -0.42 -48.17 11.89
N VAL A 36 -0.12 -47.75 10.66
CA VAL A 36 -0.89 -48.13 9.48
C VAL A 36 0.07 -48.84 8.54
N GLN A 37 -0.09 -50.15 8.42
CA GLN A 37 0.74 -50.98 7.54
C GLN A 37 0.46 -50.63 6.08
N LYS A 38 1.53 -50.53 5.29
CA LYS A 38 1.46 -50.55 3.83
C LYS A 38 2.51 -51.51 3.31
N GLU A 39 2.12 -52.40 2.42
CA GLU A 39 3.12 -53.23 1.75
C GLU A 39 3.98 -52.34 0.84
N TYR A 40 5.29 -52.52 0.97
CA TYR A 40 6.27 -51.82 0.16
C TYR A 40 6.59 -52.67 -1.06
N THR A 41 6.02 -52.29 -2.21
CA THR A 41 6.36 -52.87 -3.51
C THR A 41 7.29 -51.91 -4.25
N GLY A 42 8.59 -52.00 -3.94
CA GLY A 42 9.66 -51.48 -4.79
C GLY A 42 10.03 -49.99 -4.69
N THR A 43 11.17 -49.69 -5.32
CA THR A 43 12.01 -48.48 -5.24
C THR A 43 11.32 -47.18 -5.64
N ASN A 44 10.38 -47.21 -6.60
CA ASN A 44 9.67 -46.02 -7.10
C ASN A 44 8.68 -45.40 -6.10
N SER A 45 8.45 -46.03 -4.94
CA SER A 45 7.49 -45.53 -3.95
C SER A 45 8.10 -44.53 -2.95
N LEU A 46 9.43 -44.38 -2.90
CA LEU A 46 10.16 -43.57 -1.91
C LEU A 46 10.15 -42.07 -2.21
N GLU A 47 10.08 -41.65 -3.49
CA GLU A 47 10.10 -40.23 -3.87
C GLU A 47 8.96 -39.43 -3.24
N LYS A 48 7.79 -40.06 -3.06
CA LYS A 48 6.61 -39.48 -2.42
C LYS A 48 6.83 -39.10 -0.96
N TRP A 49 7.90 -39.60 -0.35
CA TRP A 49 8.22 -39.43 1.06
C TRP A 49 9.44 -38.54 1.30
N LYS A 50 9.84 -37.75 0.29
CA LYS A 50 10.93 -36.78 0.42
C LYS A 50 10.77 -35.91 1.67
N TYR A 51 11.85 -35.75 2.45
CA TYR A 51 11.88 -35.01 3.71
C TYR A 51 10.97 -35.56 4.83
N SER A 52 10.40 -36.75 4.66
CA SER A 52 9.72 -37.45 5.76
C SER A 52 10.76 -38.09 6.67
N LEU A 53 10.46 -38.18 7.95
CA LEU A 53 11.35 -38.83 8.91
C LEU A 53 11.15 -40.34 8.85
N ALA A 54 12.22 -41.12 9.06
CA ALA A 54 12.18 -42.57 9.05
C ALA A 54 12.80 -43.20 10.31
N PHE A 55 12.20 -44.28 10.79
CA PHE A 55 12.79 -45.26 11.69
C PHE A 55 13.15 -46.51 10.87
N LEU A 56 14.27 -47.14 11.21
CA LEU A 56 14.67 -48.42 10.62
C LEU A 56 14.73 -49.47 11.73
N PHE A 57 14.02 -50.57 11.55
CA PHE A 57 13.98 -51.70 12.46
C PHE A 57 14.46 -52.95 11.73
N ILE A 58 15.52 -53.59 12.22
CA ILE A 58 16.12 -54.77 11.60
C ILE A 58 15.92 -55.97 12.51
N THR A 59 15.34 -57.02 11.94
CA THR A 59 15.02 -58.30 12.59
C THR A 59 15.40 -59.47 11.70
N GLY A 60 15.25 -60.68 12.22
CA GLY A 60 15.37 -61.93 11.45
C GLY A 60 16.58 -62.76 11.85
N ASN A 61 16.89 -63.75 11.02
CA ASN A 61 17.86 -64.80 11.33
C ASN A 61 19.31 -64.30 11.36
N GLN A 62 19.61 -63.21 10.63
CA GLN A 62 20.96 -62.65 10.55
C GLN A 62 21.25 -61.66 11.70
N VAL A 63 20.28 -61.40 12.58
CA VAL A 63 20.47 -60.57 13.77
C VAL A 63 20.91 -61.45 14.93
N VAL A 64 22.14 -61.21 15.42
CA VAL A 64 22.68 -61.93 16.57
C VAL A 64 22.42 -61.11 17.83
N THR A 65 21.85 -61.74 18.86
CA THR A 65 21.62 -61.11 20.17
C THR A 65 22.40 -61.86 21.24
N LYS A 66 23.18 -61.12 22.03
CA LYS A 66 23.95 -61.67 23.16
C LYS A 66 23.61 -60.91 24.45
N PRO A 67 23.68 -61.56 25.63
CA PRO A 67 23.61 -60.84 26.89
C PRO A 67 24.75 -59.83 26.95
N TYR A 68 24.46 -58.64 27.46
CA TYR A 68 25.43 -57.57 27.59
C TYR A 68 26.01 -57.55 29.00
N THR A 69 27.33 -57.58 29.09
CA THR A 69 28.09 -57.47 30.32
C THR A 69 29.27 -56.53 30.06
N HIS A 70 29.38 -55.46 30.83
CA HIS A 70 30.30 -54.36 30.58
C HIS A 70 31.79 -54.80 30.48
N ASP A 71 32.14 -55.89 31.17
CA ASP A 71 33.53 -56.37 31.27
C ASP A 71 33.87 -57.53 30.33
N ASP A 72 32.94 -57.98 29.49
CA ASP A 72 33.21 -59.07 28.54
C ASP A 72 34.04 -58.57 27.34
N LEU A 73 35.22 -59.17 27.15
CA LEU A 73 36.12 -58.92 26.03
C LEU A 73 35.45 -59.17 24.66
N SER A 74 34.51 -60.10 24.60
CA SER A 74 33.75 -60.42 23.39
C SER A 74 32.86 -59.26 22.96
N ILE A 75 32.28 -58.54 23.93
CA ILE A 75 31.39 -57.41 23.69
C ILE A 75 32.20 -56.18 23.27
N LYS A 76 33.35 -55.94 23.91
CA LYS A 76 34.27 -54.87 23.50
C LYS A 76 34.70 -55.03 22.04
N ARG A 77 35.06 -56.26 21.62
CA ARG A 77 35.37 -56.57 20.23
C ARG A 77 34.20 -56.34 19.26
N ILE A 78 32.97 -56.61 19.69
CA ILE A 78 31.77 -56.35 18.87
C ILE A 78 31.54 -54.84 18.71
N LEU A 79 31.67 -54.07 19.78
CA LEU A 79 31.50 -52.61 19.77
C LEU A 79 32.59 -51.87 18.97
N GLU A 80 33.82 -52.38 18.98
CA GLU A 80 34.94 -51.83 18.21
C GLU A 80 34.90 -52.20 16.72
N ASN A 81 34.09 -53.21 16.34
CA ASN A 81 34.00 -53.67 14.97
C ASN A 81 33.17 -52.70 14.11
N LYS A 82 33.85 -52.01 13.18
CA LYS A 82 33.24 -51.02 12.26
C LYS A 82 32.34 -51.62 11.18
N ASP A 83 32.38 -52.95 11.01
CA ASP A 83 31.57 -53.69 10.04
C ASP A 83 30.23 -54.16 10.63
N LEU A 84 29.97 -53.82 11.89
CA LEU A 84 28.73 -54.16 12.59
C LEU A 84 27.98 -52.90 13.01
N TYR A 85 26.67 -52.88 12.77
CA TYR A 85 25.79 -52.01 13.53
C TYR A 85 25.39 -52.71 14.81
N CYS A 86 25.48 -52.00 15.92
CA CYS A 86 25.16 -52.51 17.24
C CYS A 86 24.08 -51.66 17.90
N ASP A 87 23.22 -52.32 18.67
CA ASP A 87 22.14 -51.70 19.42
C ASP A 87 22.05 -52.36 20.79
N ILE A 88 22.13 -51.56 21.85
CA ILE A 88 22.09 -52.05 23.23
C ILE A 88 20.69 -51.76 23.77
N THR A 89 20.02 -52.81 24.22
CA THR A 89 18.67 -52.72 24.75
C THR A 89 18.64 -53.24 26.18
N THR A 90 17.94 -52.53 27.05
CA THR A 90 17.64 -52.98 28.42
C THR A 90 16.23 -53.53 28.45
N THR A 91 16.08 -54.80 28.84
CA THR A 91 14.76 -55.43 28.99
C THR A 91 14.19 -55.10 30.37
N ASN A 92 12.92 -54.69 30.42
CA ASN A 92 12.26 -54.22 31.65
C ASN A 92 12.04 -55.34 32.69
N GLU A 93 12.06 -56.61 32.30
CA GLU A 93 11.69 -57.71 33.19
C GLU A 93 12.80 -58.09 34.19
N GLU A 94 14.08 -57.88 33.86
CA GLU A 94 15.20 -58.35 34.71
C GLU A 94 16.38 -57.37 34.80
N SER A 95 16.26 -56.15 34.25
CA SER A 95 17.40 -55.22 34.07
C SER A 95 18.60 -55.82 33.31
N ARG A 96 18.40 -56.96 32.63
CA ARG A 96 19.42 -57.57 31.78
C ARG A 96 19.53 -56.75 30.50
N GLN A 97 20.74 -56.29 30.23
CA GLN A 97 21.06 -55.63 28.97
C GLN A 97 21.38 -56.71 27.94
N THR A 98 20.98 -56.49 26.70
CA THR A 98 21.35 -57.33 25.56
C THR A 98 21.92 -56.45 24.46
N ILE A 99 22.92 -56.96 23.76
CA ILE A 99 23.48 -56.34 22.57
C ILE A 99 23.01 -57.14 21.36
N SER A 100 22.32 -56.44 20.45
CA SER A 100 21.92 -56.98 19.16
C SER A 100 22.77 -56.32 18.08
N PHE A 101 23.31 -57.12 17.16
CA PHE A 101 24.16 -56.62 16.10
C PHE A 101 23.89 -57.29 14.75
N VAL A 102 24.20 -56.56 13.68
CA VAL A 102 24.02 -57.00 12.30
C VAL A 102 25.17 -56.48 11.43
N ARG A 103 25.53 -57.22 10.38
CA ARG A 103 26.52 -56.76 9.39
C ARG A 103 26.07 -55.50 8.70
N ARG A 104 27.02 -54.61 8.44
CA ARG A 104 26.79 -53.28 7.87
C ARG A 104 26.15 -53.26 6.49
N GLU A 105 26.45 -54.26 5.66
CA GLU A 105 25.96 -54.39 4.29
C GLU A 105 24.42 -54.41 4.20
N ILE A 106 23.75 -54.99 5.20
CA ILE A 106 22.30 -55.16 5.24
C ILE A 106 21.57 -53.80 5.36
N PRO A 107 21.84 -52.97 6.39
CA PRO A 107 21.28 -51.63 6.47
C PRO A 107 21.83 -50.68 5.40
N ASP A 108 23.09 -50.80 4.99
CA ASP A 108 23.74 -49.79 4.13
C ASP A 108 23.04 -49.64 2.76
N GLU A 109 22.50 -50.72 2.20
CA GLU A 109 21.72 -50.66 0.96
C GLU A 109 20.49 -49.75 1.12
N LEU A 110 19.69 -49.99 2.16
CA LEU A 110 18.47 -49.22 2.41
C LEU A 110 18.80 -47.80 2.90
N LEU A 111 19.84 -47.63 3.71
CA LEU A 111 20.33 -46.31 4.12
C LEU A 111 20.80 -45.48 2.92
N GLY A 112 21.45 -46.11 1.95
CA GLY A 112 21.83 -45.48 0.68
C GLY A 112 20.61 -44.99 -0.10
N GLN A 113 19.56 -45.82 -0.19
CA GLN A 113 18.29 -45.45 -0.83
C GLN A 113 17.58 -44.32 -0.09
N LEU A 114 17.55 -44.33 1.24
CA LEU A 114 16.96 -43.25 2.04
C LEU A 114 17.72 -41.93 1.85
N LYS A 115 19.06 -41.97 1.85
CA LYS A 115 19.90 -40.80 1.58
C LYS A 115 19.66 -40.24 0.18
N LYS A 116 19.63 -41.09 -0.85
CA LYS A 116 19.34 -40.69 -2.25
C LYS A 116 17.99 -39.97 -2.35
N ASN A 117 16.99 -40.45 -1.62
CA ASN A 117 15.63 -39.88 -1.59
C ASN A 117 15.44 -38.74 -0.59
N GLN A 118 16.52 -38.27 0.07
CA GLN A 118 16.49 -37.19 1.06
C GLN A 118 15.52 -37.46 2.24
N ILE A 119 15.45 -38.73 2.66
CA ILE A 119 14.65 -39.18 3.79
C ILE A 119 15.56 -39.27 5.02
N PRO A 120 15.49 -38.31 5.96
CA PRO A 120 16.28 -38.35 7.19
C PRO A 120 15.91 -39.54 8.10
N LEU A 121 16.91 -40.34 8.47
CA LEU A 121 16.78 -41.39 9.49
C LEU A 121 16.85 -40.78 10.90
N ILE A 122 15.85 -41.05 11.74
CA ILE A 122 15.83 -40.63 13.15
C ILE A 122 16.74 -41.53 13.98
N THR A 123 16.56 -42.86 13.86
CA THR A 123 17.38 -43.86 14.54
C THR A 123 17.22 -45.22 13.87
N LEU A 124 18.23 -46.06 14.06
CA LEU A 124 18.25 -47.47 13.72
C LEU A 124 17.98 -48.29 14.98
N PHE A 125 17.23 -49.36 14.82
CA PHE A 125 16.85 -50.30 15.87
C PHE A 125 17.14 -51.72 15.38
N ILE A 126 17.83 -52.53 16.18
CA ILE A 126 18.20 -53.91 15.87
C ILE A 126 17.72 -54.81 17.00
N GLY A 127 17.05 -55.92 16.66
CA GLY A 127 16.63 -56.89 17.67
C GLY A 127 15.91 -58.09 17.07
N LYS A 128 15.76 -59.16 17.86
CA LYS A 128 14.98 -60.33 17.44
C LYS A 128 13.48 -60.05 17.66
N LYS A 129 12.64 -60.45 16.70
CA LYS A 129 11.18 -60.18 16.69
C LYS A 129 10.45 -60.75 17.90
N ASP A 130 10.90 -61.91 18.40
CA ASP A 130 10.28 -62.63 19.51
C ASP A 130 10.41 -61.91 20.87
N ASN A 131 11.36 -60.99 21.00
CA ASN A 131 11.68 -60.37 22.28
C ASN A 131 11.04 -58.98 22.48
N TYR A 132 10.49 -58.34 21.43
CA TYR A 132 10.15 -56.90 21.52
C TYR A 132 8.96 -56.48 20.66
N SER A 133 8.05 -55.70 21.25
CA SER A 133 7.05 -54.97 20.48
C SER A 133 7.67 -53.68 19.90
N ILE A 134 7.70 -53.59 18.56
CA ILE A 134 8.22 -52.41 17.82
C ILE A 134 7.57 -51.11 18.31
N LYS A 135 6.29 -51.22 18.71
CA LYS A 135 5.49 -50.13 19.27
C LYS A 135 6.05 -49.59 20.57
N GLU A 136 6.27 -50.42 21.58
CA GLU A 136 6.80 -49.98 22.88
C GLU A 136 8.16 -49.32 22.73
N ARG A 137 8.99 -49.82 21.81
CA ARG A 137 10.32 -49.26 21.57
C ARG A 137 10.27 -47.86 20.99
N ILE A 138 9.41 -47.62 20.00
CA ILE A 138 9.22 -46.29 19.42
C ILE A 138 8.63 -45.34 20.47
N GLU A 139 7.68 -45.80 21.28
CA GLU A 139 7.09 -44.98 22.35
C GLU A 139 8.12 -44.61 23.43
N LEU A 140 8.96 -45.56 23.85
CA LEU A 140 9.99 -45.36 24.85
C LEU A 140 11.11 -44.44 24.34
N PHE A 141 11.57 -44.65 23.10
CA PHE A 141 12.50 -43.75 22.43
C PHE A 141 11.91 -42.34 22.33
N TRP A 142 10.65 -42.21 21.91
CA TRP A 142 10.03 -40.90 21.76
C TRP A 142 9.93 -40.13 23.08
N LYS A 143 9.57 -40.81 24.17
CA LYS A 143 9.53 -40.20 25.52
C LYS A 143 10.92 -39.80 26.02
N LYS A 144 11.93 -40.63 25.77
CA LYS A 144 13.29 -40.46 26.32
C LYS A 144 14.15 -39.49 25.50
N GLU A 145 14.12 -39.59 24.19
CA GLU A 145 15.07 -38.92 23.27
C GLU A 145 14.44 -37.75 22.50
N MET A 146 13.13 -37.77 22.30
CA MET A 146 12.43 -36.78 21.45
C MET A 146 11.73 -35.67 22.24
N GLY A 147 12.06 -35.48 23.53
CA GLY A 147 11.58 -34.33 24.31
C GLY A 147 12.16 -33.01 23.79
N PHE A 148 11.39 -31.91 23.81
CA PHE A 148 11.75 -30.63 23.14
C PHE A 148 13.10 -30.11 23.65
N ARG A 149 13.30 -30.25 24.95
CA ARG A 149 14.51 -29.82 25.66
C ARG A 149 15.74 -30.66 25.29
N ILE A 150 15.56 -31.91 24.90
CA ILE A 150 16.63 -32.87 24.55
C ILE A 150 16.99 -32.71 23.07
N VAL A 151 15.98 -32.68 22.20
CA VAL A 151 16.14 -32.42 20.78
C VAL A 151 16.82 -31.07 20.53
N ARG A 152 16.43 -30.01 21.26
CA ARG A 152 17.06 -28.68 21.13
C ARG A 152 18.54 -28.66 21.55
N LYS A 153 18.96 -29.59 22.42
CA LYS A 153 20.38 -29.74 22.82
C LYS A 153 21.22 -30.48 21.76
N SER A 154 20.59 -31.26 20.88
CA SER A 154 21.25 -31.96 19.78
C SER A 154 21.03 -31.21 18.46
N PRO A 155 22.03 -30.44 17.97
CA PRO A 155 21.86 -29.61 16.78
C PRO A 155 21.52 -30.43 15.53
N GLU A 156 22.02 -31.65 15.41
CA GLU A 156 21.75 -32.54 14.27
C GLU A 156 20.28 -32.98 14.21
N LYS A 157 19.76 -33.52 15.32
CA LYS A 157 18.36 -33.97 15.43
C LYS A 157 17.39 -32.79 15.25
N PHE A 158 17.72 -31.64 15.82
CA PHE A 158 16.92 -30.42 15.66
C PHE A 158 16.90 -29.96 14.20
N ASN A 159 18.05 -29.90 13.52
CA ASN A 159 18.13 -29.49 12.12
C ASN A 159 17.34 -30.42 11.19
N MET A 160 17.44 -31.75 11.40
CA MET A 160 16.66 -32.73 10.63
C MET A 160 15.14 -32.53 10.79
N LEU A 161 14.68 -32.29 12.03
CA LEU A 161 13.27 -31.99 12.31
C LEU A 161 12.83 -30.66 11.71
N CYS A 162 13.64 -29.61 11.84
CA CYS A 162 13.36 -28.31 11.25
C CYS A 162 13.29 -28.38 9.74
N LYS A 163 14.20 -29.10 9.07
CA LYS A 163 14.20 -29.26 7.61
C LYS A 163 12.94 -30.01 7.12
N SER A 164 12.53 -31.05 7.83
CA SER A 164 11.29 -31.78 7.55
C SER A 164 10.05 -30.90 7.75
N LEU A 165 10.00 -30.16 8.86
CA LEU A 165 8.89 -29.28 9.20
C LEU A 165 8.78 -28.09 8.24
N TYR A 166 9.93 -27.52 7.85
CA TYR A 166 10.01 -26.41 6.91
C TYR A 166 9.35 -26.74 5.57
N HIS A 167 9.72 -27.86 4.94
CA HIS A 167 9.14 -28.25 3.66
C HIS A 167 7.63 -28.53 3.75
N ARG A 168 7.17 -28.98 4.91
CA ARG A 168 5.75 -29.23 5.14
C ARG A 168 4.97 -27.94 5.42
N LEU A 169 5.58 -26.98 6.09
CA LEU A 169 4.94 -25.71 6.47
C LEU A 169 5.10 -24.62 5.43
N GLN A 170 6.06 -24.73 4.50
CA GLN A 170 6.33 -23.70 3.49
C GLN A 170 5.07 -23.31 2.70
N LEU A 171 4.33 -24.30 2.21
CA LEU A 171 3.12 -24.07 1.42
C LEU A 171 1.96 -23.49 2.25
N PRO A 172 1.54 -24.07 3.39
CA PRO A 172 0.46 -23.48 4.18
C PRO A 172 0.82 -22.09 4.75
N VAL A 173 2.08 -21.86 5.12
CA VAL A 173 2.55 -20.53 5.55
C VAL A 173 2.45 -19.54 4.39
N LEU A 174 2.84 -19.93 3.17
CA LEU A 174 2.71 -19.09 2.00
C LEU A 174 1.24 -18.75 1.71
N ILE A 175 0.33 -19.73 1.81
CA ILE A 175 -1.12 -19.49 1.67
C ILE A 175 -1.63 -18.53 2.75
N MET A 176 -1.20 -18.70 3.99
CA MET A 176 -1.58 -17.81 5.08
C MET A 176 -1.15 -16.36 4.78
N PHE A 177 0.10 -16.14 4.37
CA PHE A 177 0.56 -14.82 3.97
C PHE A 177 -0.21 -14.28 2.77
N PHE A 178 -0.48 -15.13 1.78
CA PHE A 178 -1.28 -14.73 0.62
C PHE A 178 -2.67 -14.26 1.02
N LEU A 179 -3.37 -14.99 1.91
CA LEU A 179 -4.69 -14.59 2.41
C LEU A 179 -4.62 -13.30 3.22
N LEU A 180 -3.57 -13.12 4.03
CA LEU A 180 -3.37 -11.90 4.81
C LEU A 180 -3.13 -10.67 3.91
N LEU A 181 -2.30 -10.82 2.88
CA LEU A 181 -2.09 -9.77 1.88
C LEU A 181 -3.36 -9.50 1.07
N LEU A 182 -4.11 -10.53 0.71
CA LEU A 182 -5.37 -10.39 -0.02
C LEU A 182 -6.40 -9.62 0.81
N GLY A 183 -6.54 -9.96 2.10
CA GLY A 183 -7.39 -9.21 3.04
C GLY A 183 -6.95 -7.75 3.15
N ASN A 184 -5.65 -7.50 3.29
CA ASN A 184 -5.11 -6.13 3.32
C ASN A 184 -5.40 -5.38 2.01
N TYR A 185 -5.25 -6.02 0.85
CA TYR A 185 -5.57 -5.43 -0.44
C TYR A 185 -7.05 -5.00 -0.53
N PHE A 186 -7.99 -5.85 -0.09
CA PHE A 186 -9.41 -5.50 -0.09
C PHE A 186 -9.73 -4.33 0.84
N VAL A 187 -9.20 -4.34 2.07
CA VAL A 187 -9.39 -3.25 3.04
C VAL A 187 -8.80 -1.95 2.50
N ASN A 188 -7.56 -1.99 2.01
CA ASN A 188 -6.90 -0.82 1.45
C ASN A 188 -7.61 -0.31 0.18
N SER A 189 -8.12 -1.21 -0.67
CA SER A 189 -8.91 -0.83 -1.84
C SER A 189 -10.20 -0.11 -1.45
N HIS A 190 -10.91 -0.60 -0.42
CA HIS A 190 -12.12 0.05 0.09
C HIS A 190 -11.82 1.47 0.61
N PHE A 191 -10.83 1.60 1.49
CA PHE A 191 -10.43 2.91 2.03
C PHE A 191 -9.90 3.86 0.94
N ARG A 192 -9.19 3.35 -0.08
CA ARG A 192 -8.73 4.19 -1.20
C ARG A 192 -9.89 4.73 -2.03
N GLN A 193 -10.93 3.92 -2.28
CA GLN A 193 -12.11 4.37 -3.01
C GLN A 193 -12.88 5.43 -2.20
N GLU A 194 -13.09 5.20 -0.91
CA GLU A 194 -13.76 6.14 -0.02
C GLU A 194 -12.99 7.47 0.09
N ASN A 195 -11.67 7.40 0.28
CA ASN A 195 -10.80 8.58 0.32
C ASN A 195 -10.77 9.32 -1.02
N ALA A 196 -10.81 8.62 -2.17
CA ALA A 196 -10.87 9.27 -3.48
C ALA A 196 -12.18 10.04 -3.67
N ALA A 197 -13.31 9.47 -3.24
CA ALA A 197 -14.60 10.14 -3.28
C ALA A 197 -14.63 11.38 -2.37
N MET A 198 -14.13 11.26 -1.13
CA MET A 198 -14.02 12.38 -0.19
C MET A 198 -13.10 13.50 -0.70
N ASN A 199 -11.93 13.16 -1.26
CA ASN A 199 -11.03 14.16 -1.81
C ASN A 199 -11.64 14.89 -3.02
N THR A 200 -12.44 14.19 -3.82
CA THR A 200 -13.13 14.79 -4.97
C THR A 200 -14.18 15.80 -4.50
N SER A 201 -14.98 15.47 -3.48
CA SER A 201 -15.99 16.39 -2.94
C SER A 201 -15.35 17.61 -2.27
N ILE A 202 -14.25 17.42 -1.54
CA ILE A 202 -13.46 18.52 -0.96
C ILE A 202 -12.93 19.44 -2.06
N ASN A 203 -12.34 18.90 -3.13
CA ASN A 203 -11.82 19.70 -4.25
C ASN A 203 -12.93 20.50 -4.96
N ILE A 204 -14.10 19.89 -5.18
CA ILE A 204 -15.25 20.58 -5.77
C ILE A 204 -15.69 21.75 -4.87
N LYS A 205 -15.80 21.51 -3.56
CA LYS A 205 -16.18 22.55 -2.59
C LYS A 205 -15.16 23.68 -2.54
N GLN A 206 -13.86 23.36 -2.45
CA GLN A 206 -12.79 24.36 -2.49
C GLN A 206 -12.82 25.19 -3.78
N LYS A 207 -13.09 24.55 -4.93
CA LYS A 207 -13.21 25.26 -6.21
C LYS A 207 -14.41 26.22 -6.21
N SER A 208 -15.54 25.79 -5.68
CA SER A 208 -16.73 26.64 -5.53
C SER A 208 -16.47 27.82 -4.57
N ASP A 209 -15.84 27.57 -3.43
CA ASP A 209 -15.54 28.61 -2.44
C ASP A 209 -14.53 29.63 -3.00
N ASN A 210 -13.52 29.18 -3.76
CA ASN A 210 -12.58 30.07 -4.45
C ASN A 210 -13.26 30.94 -5.52
N ILE A 211 -14.30 30.43 -6.20
CA ILE A 211 -15.08 31.23 -7.16
C ILE A 211 -15.87 32.30 -6.41
N ARG A 212 -16.57 31.92 -5.33
CA ARG A 212 -17.32 32.86 -4.48
C ARG A 212 -16.44 33.96 -3.91
N GLN A 213 -15.28 33.62 -3.35
CA GLN A 213 -14.33 34.62 -2.84
C GLN A 213 -13.88 35.60 -3.93
N LYS A 214 -13.63 35.13 -5.16
CA LYS A 214 -13.27 36.02 -6.28
C LYS A 214 -14.42 36.95 -6.68
N GLU A 215 -15.66 36.48 -6.58
CA GLU A 215 -16.85 37.31 -6.83
C GLU A 215 -17.02 38.36 -5.73
N ASP A 216 -16.86 37.98 -4.46
CA ASP A 216 -16.90 38.89 -3.32
C ASP A 216 -15.77 39.94 -3.38
N GLU A 217 -14.58 39.54 -3.80
CA GLU A 217 -13.47 40.46 -4.08
C GLU A 217 -13.80 41.46 -5.19
N LYS A 218 -14.44 41.01 -6.28
CA LYS A 218 -14.87 41.92 -7.36
C LYS A 218 -15.95 42.87 -6.88
N PHE A 219 -16.94 42.37 -6.15
CA PHE A 219 -18.03 43.17 -5.60
C PHE A 219 -17.52 44.22 -4.61
N SER A 220 -16.62 43.83 -3.71
CA SER A 220 -15.97 44.77 -2.78
C SER A 220 -15.12 45.82 -3.48
N ARG A 221 -14.44 45.48 -4.60
CA ARG A 221 -13.74 46.46 -5.44
C ARG A 221 -14.72 47.45 -6.10
N LEU A 222 -15.84 46.97 -6.65
CA LEU A 222 -16.88 47.82 -7.24
C LEU A 222 -17.51 48.75 -6.20
N LEU A 223 -17.80 48.25 -5.00
CA LEU A 223 -18.29 49.04 -3.87
C LEU A 223 -17.32 50.14 -3.45
N LYS A 224 -16.00 49.86 -3.45
CA LYS A 224 -14.98 50.88 -3.17
C LYS A 224 -14.98 51.98 -4.23
N LEU A 225 -15.06 51.63 -5.51
CA LEU A 225 -15.16 52.61 -6.60
C LEU A 225 -16.45 53.45 -6.49
N TYR A 226 -17.58 52.82 -6.17
CA TYR A 226 -18.85 53.53 -5.95
C TYR A 226 -18.78 54.50 -4.76
N ARG A 227 -18.17 54.08 -3.64
CA ARG A 227 -17.98 54.95 -2.46
C ARG A 227 -16.98 56.10 -2.70
N GLN A 228 -16.13 56.00 -3.71
CA GLN A 228 -15.23 57.07 -4.13
C GLN A 228 -15.89 58.09 -5.07
N ALA A 229 -17.14 57.86 -5.50
CA ALA A 229 -17.89 58.85 -6.27
C ALA A 229 -18.15 60.11 -5.42
N PRO A 230 -18.06 61.32 -5.98
CA PRO A 230 -18.19 62.55 -5.20
C PRO A 230 -19.57 62.71 -4.53
N ASP A 231 -19.62 63.42 -3.40
CA ASP A 231 -20.83 63.80 -2.64
C ASP A 231 -21.83 64.72 -3.41
N TYR A 232 -21.64 64.93 -4.71
CA TYR A 232 -22.56 65.67 -5.56
C TYR A 232 -23.64 64.73 -6.11
N SER A 233 -24.91 65.09 -5.90
CA SER A 233 -26.01 64.41 -6.58
C SER A 233 -25.85 64.59 -8.10
N LEU A 234 -25.63 63.48 -8.82
CA LEU A 234 -25.51 63.45 -10.27
C LEU A 234 -26.71 64.11 -10.97
N ALA A 235 -27.90 63.96 -10.40
CA ALA A 235 -29.11 64.60 -10.88
C ALA A 235 -29.04 66.13 -10.78
N SER A 236 -28.49 66.66 -9.67
CA SER A 236 -28.32 68.11 -9.50
C SER A 236 -27.30 68.69 -10.47
N VAL A 237 -26.22 67.95 -10.76
CA VAL A 237 -25.23 68.35 -11.78
C VAL A 237 -25.88 68.46 -13.15
N ALA A 238 -26.64 67.44 -13.55
CA ALA A 238 -27.29 67.40 -14.85
C ALA A 238 -28.38 68.48 -14.99
N ASP A 239 -29.19 68.68 -13.95
CA ASP A 239 -30.23 69.71 -13.90
C ASP A 239 -29.63 71.12 -14.03
N ARG A 240 -28.52 71.37 -13.32
CA ARG A 240 -27.81 72.64 -13.41
C ARG A 240 -27.26 72.91 -14.80
N ILE A 241 -26.64 71.91 -15.43
CA ILE A 241 -26.15 72.03 -16.82
C ILE A 241 -27.31 72.31 -17.78
N ALA A 242 -28.42 71.59 -17.64
CA ALA A 242 -29.60 71.76 -18.48
C ALA A 242 -30.20 73.18 -18.37
N SER A 243 -30.18 73.79 -17.17
CA SER A 243 -30.69 75.15 -16.96
C SER A 243 -29.95 76.25 -17.74
N TYR A 244 -28.70 75.99 -18.15
CA TYR A 244 -27.87 76.95 -18.90
C TYR A 244 -27.86 76.71 -20.41
N VAL A 245 -28.53 75.67 -20.91
CA VAL A 245 -28.55 75.34 -22.36
C VAL A 245 -29.38 76.39 -23.11
N PRO A 246 -28.78 77.15 -24.05
CA PRO A 246 -29.52 78.11 -24.86
C PRO A 246 -30.38 77.40 -25.92
N GLN A 247 -31.45 78.05 -26.38
CA GLN A 247 -32.43 77.47 -27.32
C GLN A 247 -31.83 76.99 -28.66
N ASN A 248 -30.69 77.54 -29.08
CA ASN A 248 -30.03 77.22 -30.36
C ASN A 248 -28.85 76.25 -30.20
N LEU A 249 -28.84 75.46 -29.12
CA LEU A 249 -27.76 74.53 -28.79
C LEU A 249 -28.34 73.18 -28.37
N THR A 250 -27.89 72.11 -29.02
CA THR A 250 -28.36 70.75 -28.76
C THR A 250 -27.24 69.92 -28.15
N LEU A 251 -27.50 69.32 -26.99
CA LEU A 251 -26.57 68.38 -26.35
C LEU A 251 -26.78 66.97 -26.90
N THR A 252 -25.68 66.30 -27.27
CA THR A 252 -25.69 64.93 -27.79
C THR A 252 -25.14 63.93 -26.79
N THR A 253 -24.18 64.34 -25.95
CA THR A 253 -23.59 63.45 -24.95
C THR A 253 -23.21 64.24 -23.71
N LEU A 254 -23.62 63.73 -22.55
CA LEU A 254 -23.17 64.17 -21.23
C LEU A 254 -22.50 62.98 -20.55
N SER A 255 -21.18 63.04 -20.38
CA SER A 255 -20.41 62.04 -19.66
C SER A 255 -19.91 62.61 -18.35
N ILE A 256 -20.49 62.14 -17.25
CA ILE A 256 -20.09 62.52 -15.89
C ILE A 256 -19.14 61.45 -15.38
N PHE A 257 -17.92 61.83 -14.99
CA PHE A 257 -16.82 60.93 -14.64
C PHE A 257 -16.50 59.94 -15.77
N PRO A 258 -16.00 60.43 -16.92
CA PRO A 258 -15.67 59.57 -18.05
C PRO A 258 -14.60 58.55 -17.66
N LEU A 259 -14.77 57.32 -18.14
CA LEU A 259 -13.75 56.28 -18.04
C LEU A 259 -12.65 56.63 -19.03
N VAL A 260 -11.44 56.93 -18.55
CA VAL A 260 -10.29 57.03 -19.45
C VAL A 260 -9.85 55.60 -19.77
N SER A 261 -10.44 55.05 -20.83
CA SER A 261 -9.81 53.92 -21.50
C SER A 261 -8.55 54.48 -22.15
N GLY A 262 -7.38 54.18 -21.59
CA GLY A 262 -6.12 54.53 -22.23
C GLY A 262 -6.12 53.97 -23.65
N SER A 263 -6.35 54.80 -24.64
CA SER A 263 -6.14 54.46 -26.04
C SER A 263 -4.64 54.42 -26.26
N ASN A 264 -4.07 53.26 -25.98
CA ASN A 264 -2.85 52.79 -26.64
C ASN A 264 -2.87 51.28 -26.56
N HIS A 265 -3.00 50.70 -27.76
CA HIS A 265 -2.77 49.30 -28.07
C HIS A 265 -1.45 48.83 -27.44
N SER A 266 -1.37 47.53 -27.14
CA SER A 266 -0.20 46.83 -26.59
C SER A 266 0.11 46.99 -25.10
N ASN A 267 -0.78 46.52 -24.22
CA ASN A 267 -0.36 45.55 -23.21
C ASN A 267 -1.53 44.90 -22.49
N ARG A 268 -1.57 43.58 -22.59
CA ARG A 268 -2.61 42.69 -22.06
C ARG A 268 -2.29 42.34 -20.61
N ARG A 269 -2.23 43.34 -19.74
CA ARG A 269 -2.21 43.16 -18.28
C ARG A 269 -2.99 44.32 -17.66
N LYS A 270 -4.09 43.97 -16.96
CA LYS A 270 -4.93 44.83 -16.10
C LYS A 270 -4.69 46.33 -16.34
N LYS A 271 -5.37 46.90 -17.33
CA LYS A 271 -5.52 48.35 -17.42
C LYS A 271 -6.56 48.70 -16.37
N ASP A 272 -6.11 49.25 -15.24
CA ASP A 272 -7.01 49.82 -14.26
C ASP A 272 -7.82 50.90 -14.99
N VAL A 273 -9.13 50.68 -15.09
CA VAL A 273 -10.05 51.64 -15.65
C VAL A 273 -10.21 52.71 -14.57
N GLU A 274 -9.39 53.75 -14.66
CA GLU A 274 -9.46 54.86 -13.73
C GLU A 274 -10.55 55.83 -14.16
N LEU A 275 -11.52 56.04 -13.26
CA LEU A 275 -12.47 57.13 -13.36
C LEU A 275 -11.71 58.44 -13.15
N VAL A 276 -11.82 59.37 -14.09
CA VAL A 276 -11.32 60.73 -13.86
C VAL A 276 -12.35 61.45 -12.99
N ASN A 277 -12.15 61.32 -11.68
CA ASN A 277 -13.00 61.99 -10.69
C ASN A 277 -13.04 63.49 -10.96
N LYS A 278 -14.23 64.09 -10.84
CA LYS A 278 -14.52 65.54 -11.00
C LYS A 278 -14.49 66.11 -12.41
N VAL A 279 -14.37 65.28 -13.45
CA VAL A 279 -14.45 65.75 -14.84
C VAL A 279 -15.80 65.39 -15.46
N ILE A 280 -16.38 66.35 -16.18
CA ILE A 280 -17.59 66.17 -17.00
C ILE A 280 -17.25 66.56 -18.42
N ILE A 281 -17.61 65.71 -19.38
CA ILE A 281 -17.45 66.01 -20.81
C ILE A 281 -18.85 66.21 -21.41
N ILE A 282 -19.03 67.35 -22.07
CA ILE A 282 -20.26 67.70 -22.79
C ILE A 282 -19.95 67.75 -24.27
N LYS A 283 -20.75 67.07 -25.08
CA LYS A 283 -20.72 67.17 -26.54
C LYS A 283 -22.07 67.62 -27.06
N GLY A 284 -22.04 68.38 -28.13
CA GLY A 284 -23.24 68.90 -28.76
C GLY A 284 -22.94 69.59 -30.07
N TRP A 285 -23.98 70.18 -30.64
CA TRP A 285 -23.88 71.01 -31.83
C TRP A 285 -24.72 72.28 -31.69
N SER A 286 -24.34 73.32 -32.43
CA SER A 286 -25.07 74.58 -32.47
C SER A 286 -24.95 75.24 -33.85
N ASP A 287 -26.00 75.93 -34.26
CA ASP A 287 -26.07 76.69 -35.51
C ASP A 287 -25.22 77.97 -35.43
N ILE A 288 -24.99 78.49 -34.21
CA ILE A 288 -24.34 79.76 -33.96
C ILE A 288 -23.18 79.56 -32.97
N PRO A 289 -21.92 79.84 -33.37
CA PRO A 289 -20.77 79.64 -32.48
C PRO A 289 -20.80 80.56 -31.24
N GLY A 290 -21.47 81.70 -31.34
CA GLY A 290 -21.73 82.59 -30.20
C GLY A 290 -22.54 81.94 -29.08
N SER A 291 -23.45 81.01 -29.40
CA SER A 291 -24.25 80.29 -28.40
C SER A 291 -23.40 79.34 -27.54
N ILE A 292 -22.37 78.73 -28.14
CA ILE A 292 -21.40 77.90 -27.42
C ILE A 292 -20.56 78.77 -26.48
N THR A 293 -20.14 79.94 -26.94
CA THR A 293 -19.39 80.90 -26.11
C THR A 293 -20.21 81.38 -24.92
N LEU A 294 -21.47 81.78 -25.14
CA LEU A 294 -22.39 82.17 -24.06
C LEU A 294 -22.61 81.03 -23.06
N PHE A 295 -22.80 79.80 -23.55
CA PHE A 295 -22.95 78.62 -22.71
C PHE A 295 -21.72 78.38 -21.82
N THR A 296 -20.51 78.49 -22.37
CA THR A 296 -19.28 78.37 -21.57
C THR A 296 -19.14 79.47 -20.53
N GLN A 297 -19.58 80.70 -20.83
CA GLN A 297 -19.55 81.80 -19.88
C GLN A 297 -20.56 81.62 -18.74
N PHE A 298 -21.77 81.14 -19.04
CA PHE A 298 -22.77 80.85 -17.99
C PHE A 298 -22.30 79.74 -17.06
N LEU A 299 -21.72 78.66 -17.61
CA LEU A 299 -21.15 77.59 -16.81
C LEU A 299 -19.92 78.04 -15.99
N SER A 300 -19.07 78.92 -16.53
CA SER A 300 -17.90 79.44 -15.81
C SER A 300 -18.24 80.39 -14.66
N LYS A 301 -19.43 81.01 -14.68
CA LYS A 301 -19.91 81.90 -13.62
C LYS A 301 -20.62 81.15 -12.49
N ASP A 302 -20.90 79.87 -12.67
CA ASP A 302 -21.56 79.06 -11.67
C ASP A 302 -20.55 78.50 -10.65
N ASN A 303 -20.85 78.65 -9.36
CA ASN A 303 -19.98 78.21 -8.26
C ASN A 303 -19.78 76.68 -8.21
N MET A 304 -20.52 75.90 -9.00
CA MET A 304 -20.40 74.44 -9.08
C MET A 304 -19.22 73.96 -9.94
N PHE A 305 -18.73 74.79 -10.87
CA PHE A 305 -17.68 74.42 -11.82
C PHE A 305 -16.45 75.31 -11.62
N ASP A 306 -15.32 74.72 -11.22
CA ASP A 306 -14.05 75.46 -11.03
C ASP A 306 -13.42 75.87 -12.36
N LYS A 307 -13.61 75.04 -13.40
CA LYS A 307 -12.95 75.22 -14.70
C LYS A 307 -13.85 74.71 -15.82
N VAL A 308 -14.00 75.53 -16.87
CA VAL A 308 -14.74 75.20 -18.09
C VAL A 308 -13.84 75.47 -19.29
N GLU A 309 -13.54 74.44 -20.07
CA GLU A 309 -12.66 74.53 -21.24
C GLU A 309 -13.34 73.98 -22.49
N VAL A 310 -13.15 74.63 -23.63
CA VAL A 310 -13.54 74.10 -24.94
C VAL A 310 -12.39 73.22 -25.44
N ILE A 311 -12.60 71.90 -25.48
CA ILE A 311 -11.62 70.95 -26.01
C ILE A 311 -11.57 71.03 -27.54
N SER A 312 -12.74 71.07 -28.18
CA SER A 312 -12.83 71.13 -29.64
C SER A 312 -14.04 71.92 -30.11
N LEU A 313 -13.88 72.61 -31.25
CA LEU A 313 -14.93 73.30 -31.99
C LEU A 313 -14.67 73.07 -33.48
N SER A 314 -15.53 72.31 -34.14
CA SER A 314 -15.39 71.96 -35.55
C SER A 314 -16.66 72.28 -36.33
N ARG A 315 -16.52 72.99 -37.45
CA ARG A 315 -17.63 73.23 -38.37
C ARG A 315 -17.87 71.98 -39.21
N ARG A 316 -19.11 71.48 -39.22
CA ARG A 316 -19.54 70.38 -40.09
C ARG A 316 -19.55 70.87 -41.54
N LYS A 317 -19.06 70.05 -42.48
CA LYS A 317 -18.90 70.47 -43.89
C LYS A 317 -20.22 70.48 -44.66
N ASP A 318 -21.19 69.68 -44.23
CA ASP A 318 -22.42 69.40 -44.99
C ASP A 318 -23.65 70.16 -44.47
N GLU A 319 -23.58 70.66 -43.24
CA GLU A 319 -24.65 71.40 -42.56
C GLU A 319 -23.96 72.56 -41.85
N ASN A 320 -24.52 73.77 -41.85
CA ASN A 320 -23.89 74.96 -41.27
C ASN A 320 -23.89 74.95 -39.72
N LEU A 321 -23.50 73.82 -39.14
CA LEU A 321 -23.51 73.46 -37.73
C LEU A 321 -22.09 73.38 -37.18
N PHE A 322 -21.94 73.68 -35.91
CA PHE A 322 -20.68 73.62 -35.19
C PHE A 322 -20.77 72.54 -34.11
N ASP A 323 -20.03 71.45 -34.28
CA ASP A 323 -19.85 70.43 -33.27
C ASP A 323 -18.85 70.93 -32.23
N PHE A 324 -19.15 70.70 -30.94
CA PHE A 324 -18.30 71.15 -29.84
C PHE A 324 -18.11 70.06 -28.78
N GLU A 325 -16.98 70.16 -28.08
CA GLU A 325 -16.66 69.36 -26.89
C GLU A 325 -16.18 70.28 -25.77
N LEU A 326 -16.88 70.26 -24.63
CA LEU A 326 -16.52 71.00 -23.42
C LEU A 326 -16.05 70.04 -22.34
N GLN A 327 -15.03 70.48 -21.59
CA GLN A 327 -14.62 69.87 -20.34
C GLN A 327 -15.01 70.78 -19.18
N LEU A 328 -15.71 70.23 -18.20
CA LEU A 328 -16.00 70.89 -16.93
C LEU A 328 -15.24 70.16 -15.82
N THR A 329 -14.67 70.92 -14.90
CA THR A 329 -14.11 70.40 -13.66
C THR A 329 -14.99 70.84 -12.49
N LEU A 330 -15.53 69.88 -11.75
CA LEU A 330 -16.37 70.15 -10.58
C LEU A 330 -15.55 70.74 -9.44
N SER A 331 -16.15 71.72 -8.76
CA SER A 331 -15.54 72.34 -7.59
C SER A 331 -15.38 71.36 -6.43
N LYS A 332 -14.36 71.57 -5.60
CA LYS A 332 -14.15 70.79 -4.38
C LYS A 332 -14.97 71.47 -3.27
N LYS A 333 -16.11 70.87 -2.88
CA LYS A 333 -16.83 71.30 -1.69
C LYS A 333 -15.98 71.15 -0.43
#